data_AF-A0A2E1J809-F1
#
_entry.id   AF-A0A2E1J809-F1
#
_cell.length_a   1.000
_cell.length_b   1.000
_cell.length_c   1.000
_cell.angle_alpha   90.00
_cell.angle_beta   90.00
_cell.angle_gamma   90.00
#
_symmetry.space_group_name_H-M   'P 1'
#
loop_
_entity.id
_entity.type
_entity.pdbx_description
1 polymer ?
#
loop_
_entity_poly.entity_id
_entity_poly.type
_entity_poly.pdbx_seq_one_letter_code
_entity_poly.pdbx_strand_id
1 'polypeptide(L)'
;MSEQFDGKLEQFERLWEGVTPNGINRQKSLKFQQYMKQHVLQKFHKKTNDQFASANNGHFNHNFSSKDQFLTKENCKKYWMGELQKEIKESETF
;
A
#
# COMPACT_ATOMS: atom_id res chain seq x y z
N MET A 1 11.25 23.20 7.41
CA MET A 1 9.94 22.53 7.58
C MET A 1 10.05 21.07 7.16
N SER A 2 10.75 20.27 7.98
CA SER A 2 11.05 18.85 7.68
C SER A 2 10.71 17.92 8.86
N GLU A 3 10.61 18.47 10.07
CA GLU A 3 10.34 17.73 11.32
C GLU A 3 8.99 17.00 11.33
N GLN A 4 7.98 17.54 10.65
CA GLN A 4 6.65 16.91 10.62
C GLN A 4 6.61 15.66 9.71
N PHE A 5 7.52 15.58 8.74
CA PHE A 5 7.69 14.43 7.86
C PHE A 5 8.42 13.28 8.56
N ASP A 6 9.40 13.61 9.41
CA ASP A 6 10.24 12.63 10.11
C ASP A 6 9.44 11.80 11.13
N GLY A 7 8.62 12.44 11.96
CA GLY A 7 7.79 11.73 12.95
C GLY A 7 6.74 10.79 12.34
N LYS A 8 6.22 11.14 11.16
CA LYS A 8 5.26 10.29 10.44
C LYS A 8 5.94 9.04 9.84
N LEU A 9 7.19 9.19 9.40
CA LEU A 9 7.99 8.07 8.93
C LEU A 9 8.39 7.16 10.09
N GLU A 10 8.89 7.72 11.19
CA GLU A 10 9.20 6.93 12.38
C GLU A 10 7.98 6.16 12.89
N GLN A 11 6.80 6.78 12.88
CA GLN A 11 5.57 6.11 13.26
C GLN A 11 5.26 4.92 12.34
N PHE A 12 5.49 5.05 11.03
CA PHE A 12 5.34 3.95 10.08
C PHE A 12 6.31 2.82 10.40
N GLU A 13 7.59 3.11 10.62
CA GLU A 13 8.60 2.09 10.88
C GLU A 13 8.33 1.36 12.20
N ARG A 14 7.96 2.10 13.25
CA ARG A 14 7.54 1.52 14.53
C ARG A 14 6.35 0.59 14.38
N LEU A 15 5.31 0.98 13.62
CA LEU A 15 4.14 0.12 13.38
C LEU A 15 4.46 -1.08 12.48
N TRP A 16 5.33 -0.89 11.49
CA TRP A 16 5.76 -1.93 10.56
C TRP A 16 6.57 -3.02 11.25
N GLU A 17 7.47 -2.63 12.15
CA GLU A 17 8.27 -3.54 12.99
C GLU A 17 7.46 -4.06 14.20
N GLY A 18 6.35 -3.38 14.53
CA GLY A 18 5.50 -3.72 15.67
C GLY A 18 6.07 -3.25 17.00
N VAL A 19 6.92 -2.23 17.01
CA VAL A 19 7.49 -1.62 18.21
C VAL A 19 6.39 -0.90 18.98
N THR A 20 6.08 -1.44 20.16
CA THR A 20 5.16 -0.84 21.14
C THR A 20 5.97 -0.42 22.38
N PRO A 21 5.45 0.49 23.23
CA PRO A 21 6.12 0.83 24.49
C PRO A 21 6.38 -0.39 25.39
N ASN A 22 5.61 -1.48 25.23
CA ASN A 22 5.76 -2.73 25.97
C ASN A 22 6.63 -3.78 25.25
N GLY A 23 7.33 -3.40 24.18
CA GLY A 23 8.17 -4.28 23.37
C GLY A 23 7.64 -4.57 21.96
N ILE A 24 8.19 -5.59 21.30
CA ILE A 24 7.87 -5.93 19.90
C ILE A 24 6.62 -6.82 19.85
N ASN A 25 5.58 -6.36 19.16
CA ASN A 25 4.34 -7.10 18.95
C ASN A 25 4.18 -7.47 17.47
N ARG A 26 4.63 -8.69 17.14
CA ARG A 26 4.57 -9.25 15.78
C ARG A 26 3.15 -9.32 15.22
N GLN A 27 2.14 -9.59 16.04
CA GLN A 27 0.76 -9.69 15.58
C GLN A 27 0.21 -8.33 15.11
N LYS A 28 0.56 -7.25 15.82
CA LYS A 28 0.20 -5.89 15.41
C LYS A 28 0.92 -5.47 14.13
N SER A 29 2.22 -5.80 14.02
CA SER A 29 2.99 -5.61 12.79
C SER A 29 2.32 -6.28 11.59
N LEU A 30 2.00 -7.57 11.70
CA LEU A 30 1.36 -8.32 10.61
C LEU A 30 0.00 -7.74 10.20
N LYS A 31 -0.83 -7.35 11.18
CA LYS A 31 -2.11 -6.67 10.90
C LYS A 31 -1.91 -5.34 10.17
N PHE A 32 -0.93 -4.55 10.59
CA PHE A 32 -0.60 -3.28 9.95
C PHE A 32 -0.08 -3.47 8.52
N GLN A 33 0.83 -4.42 8.31
CA GLN A 33 1.30 -4.79 6.98
C GLN A 33 0.14 -5.23 6.08
N GLN A 34 -0.77 -6.06 6.59
CA GLN A 34 -1.94 -6.51 5.84
C GLN A 34 -2.85 -5.35 5.44
N TYR A 35 -3.12 -4.42 6.38
CA TYR A 35 -3.89 -3.20 6.14
C TYR A 35 -3.25 -2.35 5.03
N MET A 36 -1.96 -2.04 5.15
CA MET A 36 -1.24 -1.25 4.16
C MET A 36 -1.28 -1.91 2.78
N LYS A 37 -1.03 -3.22 2.72
CA LYS A 37 -1.12 -3.99 1.47
C LYS A 37 -2.50 -3.89 0.83
N GLN A 38 -3.58 -4.03 1.60
CA GLN A 38 -4.94 -3.92 1.07
C GLN A 38 -5.25 -2.51 0.52
N HIS A 39 -4.82 -1.47 1.24
CA HIS A 39 -5.08 -0.08 0.81
C HIS A 39 -4.27 0.33 -0.41
N VAL A 40 -3.00 -0.06 -0.47
CA VAL A 40 -2.13 0.17 -1.64
C VAL A 40 -2.70 -0.57 -2.85
N LEU A 41 -3.07 -1.85 -2.68
CA LEU A 41 -3.67 -2.65 -3.76
C LEU A 41 -4.97 -2.02 -4.28
N GLN A 42 -5.86 -1.58 -3.39
CA GLN A 42 -7.09 -0.89 -3.79
C GLN A 42 -6.83 0.39 -4.57
N LYS A 43 -5.78 1.15 -4.24
CA LYS A 43 -5.41 2.37 -5.00
C LYS A 43 -4.94 2.05 -6.41
N PHE A 44 -4.18 0.97 -6.59
CA PHE A 44 -3.78 0.50 -7.92
C PHE A 44 -4.96 -0.09 -8.71
N HIS A 45 -5.83 -0.89 -8.09
CA HIS A 45 -6.99 -1.49 -8.77
C HIS A 45 -8.07 -0.46 -9.17
N LYS A 46 -8.17 0.69 -8.49
CA LYS A 46 -9.06 1.78 -8.93
C LYS A 46 -8.65 2.41 -10.27
N LYS A 47 -7.39 2.28 -10.70
CA LYS A 47 -6.95 2.68 -12.05
C LYS A 47 -7.48 1.74 -13.15
N THR A 48 -7.87 0.51 -12.81
CA THR A 48 -8.36 -0.50 -13.78
C THR A 48 -9.88 -0.66 -13.69
N ASN A 49 -10.65 0.43 -13.70
CA ASN A 49 -12.12 0.36 -13.77
C ASN A 49 -12.64 -0.11 -15.15
N ASP A 50 -11.76 -0.37 -16.11
CA ASP A 50 -12.13 -0.87 -17.45
C ASP A 50 -12.31 -2.41 -17.49
N GLN A 51 -12.25 -3.12 -16.36
CA GLN A 51 -12.40 -4.58 -16.31
C GLN A 51 -13.84 -5.08 -16.12
N PHE A 52 -14.84 -4.33 -16.60
CA PHE A 52 -16.21 -4.83 -16.76
C PHE A 52 -16.60 -5.09 -18.23
N ALA A 53 -15.67 -4.94 -19.19
CA ALA A 53 -15.90 -5.24 -20.60
C ALA A 53 -15.26 -6.57 -21.01
N SER A 54 -15.75 -7.70 -20.47
CA SER A 54 -15.82 -9.04 -21.11
C SER A 54 -15.86 -10.16 -20.08
N ALA A 55 -17.03 -10.37 -19.48
CA ALA A 55 -17.35 -11.66 -18.87
C ALA A 55 -17.57 -12.69 -19.99
N ASN A 56 -16.49 -13.30 -20.48
CA ASN A 56 -16.59 -14.61 -21.12
C ASN A 56 -15.37 -15.45 -20.74
N ASN A 57 -15.66 -16.65 -20.23
CA ASN A 57 -14.76 -17.67 -19.74
C ASN A 57 -14.01 -17.41 -18.42
N GLY A 58 -14.61 -17.95 -17.34
CA GLY A 58 -14.08 -18.01 -15.98
C GLY A 58 -12.80 -18.83 -15.83
N HIS A 59 -11.70 -18.30 -16.33
CA HIS A 59 -10.36 -18.69 -15.91
C HIS A 59 -9.48 -17.44 -15.85
N PHE A 60 -9.47 -16.75 -14.71
CA PHE A 60 -8.46 -15.74 -14.46
C PHE A 60 -7.11 -16.47 -14.34
N ASN A 61 -6.23 -16.23 -15.31
CA ASN A 61 -4.86 -16.72 -15.26
C ASN A 61 -4.20 -16.16 -13.99
N HIS A 62 -4.03 -17.00 -12.97
CA HIS A 62 -3.36 -16.67 -11.71
C HIS A 62 -1.85 -16.48 -11.86
N ASN A 63 -1.33 -16.23 -13.08
CA ASN A 63 0.02 -15.74 -13.29
C ASN A 63 0.20 -14.26 -12.85
N PHE A 64 -0.76 -13.68 -12.13
CA PHE A 64 -0.60 -12.46 -11.34
C PHE A 64 0.28 -12.70 -10.09
N SER A 65 1.48 -13.23 -10.31
CA SER A 65 2.54 -13.28 -9.30
C SER A 65 3.43 -12.03 -9.36
N SER A 66 2.87 -10.86 -9.72
CA SER A 66 3.48 -9.53 -9.45
C SER A 66 2.74 -8.78 -8.35
N LYS A 67 1.78 -9.40 -7.65
CA LYS A 67 1.12 -8.79 -6.48
C LYS A 67 2.15 -8.40 -5.42
N ASP A 68 3.18 -9.22 -5.23
CA ASP A 68 4.31 -8.93 -4.34
C ASP A 68 5.20 -7.79 -4.85
N GLN A 69 5.31 -7.61 -6.19
CA GLN A 69 6.11 -6.57 -6.82
C GLN A 69 5.58 -5.15 -6.53
N PHE A 70 4.26 -4.99 -6.33
CA PHE A 70 3.65 -3.70 -5.98
C PHE A 70 3.42 -3.53 -4.48
N LEU A 71 3.41 -4.61 -3.71
CA LEU A 71 3.15 -4.63 -2.27
C LEU A 71 4.45 -4.56 -1.45
N THR A 72 5.41 -3.76 -1.92
CA THR A 72 6.69 -3.52 -1.23
C THR A 72 6.51 -2.57 -0.04
N LYS A 73 7.42 -2.67 0.94
CA LYS A 73 7.49 -1.72 2.07
C LYS A 73 7.57 -0.28 1.57
N GLU A 74 8.27 -0.04 0.47
CA GLU A 74 8.43 1.28 -0.14
C GLU A 74 7.12 1.85 -0.69
N ASN A 75 6.33 1.08 -1.44
CA ASN A 75 5.04 1.55 -1.92
C ASN A 75 4.04 1.79 -0.78
N CYS A 76 4.10 0.95 0.27
CA CYS A 76 3.36 1.19 1.51
C CYS A 76 3.81 2.47 2.20
N LYS A 77 5.11 2.73 2.26
CA LYS A 77 5.69 3.96 2.81
C LYS A 77 5.24 5.19 2.00
N LYS A 78 5.33 5.16 0.67
CA LYS A 78 4.84 6.24 -0.21
C LYS A 78 3.34 6.51 0.00
N TYR A 79 2.53 5.47 0.14
CA TYR A 79 1.10 5.61 0.48
C TYR A 79 0.89 6.24 1.85
N TRP A 80 1.63 5.79 2.87
CA TRP A 80 1.57 6.34 4.22
C TRP A 80 1.93 7.82 4.26
N MET A 81 3.02 8.19 3.59
CA MET A 81 3.50 9.57 3.51
C MET A 81 2.54 10.47 2.72
N GLY A 82 1.71 9.89 1.86
CA GLY A 82 0.74 10.61 1.01
C GLY A 82 1.27 10.93 -0.38
N GLU A 83 2.53 10.59 -0.67
CA GLU A 83 3.16 10.79 -1.97
C GLU A 83 2.47 9.96 -3.06
N LEU A 84 2.09 8.71 -2.76
CA LEU A 84 1.39 7.86 -3.72
C LEU A 84 0.04 8.46 -4.15
N GLN A 85 -0.67 9.15 -3.25
CA GLN A 85 -1.94 9.80 -3.59
C GLN A 85 -1.70 11.05 -4.45
N LYS A 86 -0.60 11.75 -4.20
CA LYS A 86 -0.18 12.93 -4.96
C LYS A 86 0.22 12.55 -6.39
N GLU A 87 1.07 11.53 -6.55
CA GLU A 87 1.46 10.97 -7.86
C GLU A 87 0.24 10.49 -8.67
N ILE A 88 -0.73 9.83 -8.02
CA ILE A 88 -1.98 9.42 -8.67
C ILE A 88 -2.78 10.63 -9.14
N LYS A 89 -2.98 11.64 -8.28
CA LYS A 89 -3.73 12.85 -8.62
C LYS A 89 -3.06 13.67 -9.73
N GLU A 90 -1.74 13.79 -9.70
CA GLU A 90 -0.96 14.46 -10.74
C GLU A 90 -1.08 13.72 -12.08
N SER A 91 -1.07 12.38 -12.05
CA SER A 91 -1.30 11.52 -13.22
C SER A 91 -2.73 11.54 -13.75
N GLU A 92 -3.73 12.00 -12.98
CA GLU A 92 -5.12 12.19 -13.43
C GLU A 92 -5.34 13.58 -14.09
N THR A 93 -4.39 14.51 -13.93
CA THR A 93 -4.53 15.91 -14.38
C THR A 93 -3.87 16.17 -15.76
N PHE A 94 -3.31 15.13 -16.40
CA PHE A 94 -2.66 15.20 -17.70
C PHE A 94 -3.35 14.28 -18.70
#